data_AF-A0A1H9YW83-F1
#
_entry.id   AF-A0A1H9YW83-F1
#
_cell.length_a   1.000
_cell.length_b   1.000
_cell.length_c   1.000
_cell.angle_alpha   90.00
_cell.angle_beta   90.00
_cell.angle_gamma   90.00
#
_symmetry.space_group_name_H-M   'P 1'
#
loop_
_entity.id
_entity.type
_entity.pdbx_description
1 polymer ?
#
loop_
_entity_poly.entity_id
_entity_poly.type
_entity_poly.pdbx_seq_one_letter_code
_entity_poly.pdbx_strand_id
1 'polypeptide(L)' 'MKNTEDNNYTLKDLKLFDIVTEDFLEMNYAGLSDQTIARELGISDTYVKQIKDEMQRNY' A
#
# COMPACT_ATOMS: atom_id res chain seq x y z
N MET A 1 10.99 -27.15 1.38
CA MET A 1 10.33 -26.06 2.15
C MET A 1 10.85 -24.76 1.59
N LYS A 2 10.01 -23.95 0.94
CA LYS A 2 10.43 -22.63 0.43
C LYS A 2 10.41 -21.68 1.63
N ASN A 3 11.58 -21.19 2.01
CA ASN A 3 11.72 -20.13 2.99
C ASN A 3 11.04 -18.89 2.42
N THR A 4 9.88 -18.54 2.97
CA THR A 4 9.30 -17.20 2.81
C THR A 4 10.17 -16.28 3.64
N GLU A 5 11.09 -15.60 2.98
CA GLU A 5 11.80 -14.47 3.56
C GLU A 5 10.75 -13.43 3.95
N ASP A 6 10.53 -13.31 5.27
CA ASP A 6 9.80 -12.22 5.88
C ASP A 6 10.58 -10.93 5.56
N ASN A 7 10.29 -10.36 4.39
CA ASN A 7 10.80 -9.05 4.00
C ASN A 7 10.14 -8.01 4.90
N ASN A 8 10.76 -7.78 6.05
CA ASN A 8 10.47 -6.71 6.99
C ASN A 8 10.86 -5.38 6.33
N TYR A 9 10.02 -4.88 5.43
CA TYR A 9 10.14 -3.51 4.94
C TYR A 9 9.66 -2.58 6.05
N THR A 10 10.58 -1.88 6.70
CA THR A 10 10.23 -0.77 7.57
C THR A 10 9.79 0.44 6.74
N LEU A 11 8.75 1.15 7.18
CA LEU A 11 8.22 2.41 6.59
C LEU A 11 9.28 3.49 6.28
N LYS A 12 10.52 3.32 6.73
CA LYS A 12 11.65 4.23 6.52
C LYS A 12 12.46 3.95 5.24
N ASP A 13 12.34 2.79 4.62
CA ASP A 13 13.10 2.43 3.41
C ASP A 13 12.43 2.90 2.10
N LEU A 14 11.49 3.83 2.24
CA LEU A 14 10.28 3.90 1.44
C LEU A 14 10.17 5.25 0.72
N LYS A 15 11.27 5.71 0.11
CA LYS A 15 11.21 6.80 -0.89
C LYS A 15 10.34 6.42 -2.11
N LEU A 16 10.11 5.12 -2.34
CA LEU A 16 9.12 4.62 -3.29
C LEU A 16 7.68 4.74 -2.76
N PHE A 17 7.50 4.79 -1.44
CA PHE A 17 6.21 4.91 -0.77
C PHE A 17 5.63 6.30 -0.93
N ASP A 18 6.44 7.37 -0.90
CA ASP A 18 5.86 8.72 -0.94
C ASP A 18 5.02 8.94 -2.20
N ILE A 19 5.53 8.52 -3.37
CA ILE A 19 4.79 8.62 -4.64
C ILE A 19 3.60 7.67 -4.66
N VAL A 20 3.81 6.39 -4.28
CA VAL A 20 2.74 5.39 -4.27
C VAL A 20 1.65 5.74 -3.24
N THR A 21 1.98 6.45 -2.17
CA THR A 21 1.07 6.85 -1.09
C THR A 21 0.24 8.05 -1.50
N GLU A 22 0.82 9.04 -2.17
CA GLU A 22 0.08 10.19 -2.70
C GLU A 22 -0.92 9.75 -3.78
N ASP A 23 -0.48 8.93 -4.74
CA ASP A 23 -1.37 8.35 -5.76
C ASP A 23 -2.45 7.46 -5.13
N PHE A 24 -2.08 6.63 -4.15
CA PHE A 24 -3.03 5.81 -3.38
C PHE A 24 -4.08 6.68 -2.68
N LEU A 25 -3.64 7.76 -2.04
CA LEU A 25 -4.49 8.68 -1.30
C LEU A 25 -5.51 9.35 -2.22
N GLU A 26 -5.07 9.91 -3.33
CA GLU A 26 -5.94 10.54 -4.32
C GLU A 26 -7.00 9.55 -4.81
N MET A 27 -6.59 8.34 -5.19
CA MET A 27 -7.50 7.31 -5.68
C MET A 27 -8.49 6.83 -4.60
N ASN A 28 -8.01 6.68 -3.36
CA ASN A 28 -8.85 6.27 -2.23
C ASN A 28 -9.85 7.37 -1.86
N TYR A 29 -9.46 8.66 -1.90
CA TYR A 29 -10.37 9.78 -1.70
C TYR A 29 -11.37 9.96 -2.86
N ALA A 30 -10.98 9.59 -4.09
CA ALA A 30 -11.89 9.52 -5.23
C ALA A 30 -12.92 8.38 -5.12
N GLY A 31 -12.81 7.50 -4.11
CA GLY A 31 -13.74 6.40 -3.88
C GLY A 31 -13.52 5.21 -4.81
N LEU A 32 -12.33 5.06 -5.39
CA LEU A 32 -11.98 3.89 -6.17
C LEU A 32 -11.93 2.63 -5.29
N SER A 33 -12.27 1.48 -5.88
CA SER A 33 -12.21 0.22 -5.18
C SER A 33 -10.77 -0.25 -5.00
N ASP A 34 -10.52 -1.02 -3.93
CA ASP A 34 -9.20 -1.57 -3.60
C ASP A 34 -8.57 -2.33 -4.77
N GLN A 35 -9.37 -3.09 -5.52
CA GLN A 35 -8.92 -3.83 -6.70
C GLN A 35 -8.47 -2.91 -7.84
N THR A 36 -9.16 -1.79 -8.04
CA THR A 36 -8.77 -0.80 -9.05
C THR A 36 -7.49 -0.12 -8.62
N ILE A 37 -7.40 0.30 -7.36
CA ILE A 37 -6.19 0.94 -6.81
C ILE A 37 -4.98 0.00 -6.92
N ALA A 38 -5.15 -1.28 -6.54
CA ALA A 38 -4.11 -2.30 -6.66
C ALA A 38 -3.62 -2.44 -8.11
N ARG A 39 -4.56 -2.47 -9.06
CA ARG A 39 -4.25 -2.59 -10.49
C ARG A 39 -3.52 -1.37 -11.05
N GLU A 40 -3.98 -0.16 -10.71
CA GLU A 40 -3.38 1.09 -11.21
C GLU A 40 -1.98 1.32 -10.62
N LEU A 41 -1.78 1.00 -9.35
CA LEU A 41 -0.48 1.14 -8.68
C LEU A 41 0.45 -0.06 -8.88
N GLY A 42 -0.02 -1.14 -9.52
CA GLY A 42 0.76 -2.35 -9.73
C GLY A 42 1.13 -3.07 -8.42
N ILE A 43 0.31 -2.92 -7.39
CA ILE A 43 0.51 -3.52 -6.06
C ILE A 43 -0.52 -4.63 -5.80
N SER A 44 -0.29 -5.44 -4.77
CA SER A 44 -1.25 -6.48 -4.38
C SER A 44 -2.40 -5.93 -3.55
N ASP A 45 -3.57 -6.57 -3.64
CA ASP A 45 -4.74 -6.25 -2.80
C ASP A 45 -4.43 -6.32 -1.30
N THR A 46 -3.54 -7.24 -0.89
CA THR A 46 -3.08 -7.36 0.50
C THR A 46 -2.30 -6.11 0.92
N TYR A 47 -1.47 -5.57 0.03
CA TYR A 47 -0.69 -4.37 0.28
C TYR A 47 -1.57 -3.12 0.38
N VAL A 48 -2.60 -3.01 -0.47
CA VAL A 48 -3.64 -1.97 -0.35
C VAL A 48 -4.28 -1.96 1.04
N LYS A 49 -4.62 -3.14 1.58
CA LYS A 49 -5.18 -3.26 2.93
C LYS A 49 -4.19 -2.82 4.00
N GLN A 50 -2.92 -3.22 3.89
CA GLN A 50 -1.87 -2.81 4.83
C GLN A 50 -1.72 -1.29 4.88
N ILE A 51 -1.72 -0.63 3.72
CA ILE A 51 -1.68 0.83 3.63
C ILE A 51 -2.89 1.42 4.38
N LYS A 52 -4.12 0.97 4.09
CA LYS A 52 -5.33 1.46 4.79
C LYS A 52 -5.27 1.27 6.30
N ASP A 53 -4.81 0.10 6.75
CA ASP A 53 -4.68 -0.22 8.17
C ASP A 53 -3.65 0.69 8.86
N GLU A 54 -2.54 1.02 8.19
CA GLU A 54 -1.54 1.96 8.70
C GLU A 54 -2.07 3.39 8.75
N MET A 55 -2.83 3.82 7.74
CA MET A 55 -3.48 5.13 7.74
C MET A 55 -4.46 5.30 8.91
N GLN A 56 -5.22 4.26 9.23
CA GLN A 56 -6.16 4.28 10.36
C GLN A 56 -5.46 4.29 11.72
N ARG A 57 -4.27 3.69 11.85
CA ARG A 57 -3.51 3.66 13.11
C ARG A 57 -2.83 4.98 13.44
N ASN A 58 -2.55 5.82 12.43
CA ASN A 58 -1.89 7.11 12.58
C ASN A 58 -2.87 8.29 12.73
N TYR A 59 -4.18 8.03 12.80
CA TYR A 59 -5.24 9.00 13.06
C TYR A 59 -5.77 8.87 14.49
#